data_AF-A0A1M7UYI0-F1
#
_entry.id   AF-A0A1M7UYI0-F1
#
_cell.length_a   1.000
_cell.length_b   1.000
_cell.length_c   1.000
_cell.angle_alpha   90.00
_cell.angle_beta   90.00
_cell.angle_gamma   90.00
#
_symmetry.space_group_name_H-M   'P 1'
#
loop_
_entity.id
_entity.type
_entity.pdbx_description
1 polymer ?
#
loop_
_entity_poly.entity_id
_entity_poly.type
_entity_poly.pdbx_seq_one_letter_code
_entity_poly.pdbx_strand_id
1 'polypeptide(L)' 'MGAALIAAATGHTDRSGAPGALLTETADRYFVRFGFISVERDRLPVTLAGSDQLQGAFPDSAQEMLRPPDHGHRH' A
#
# COMPACT_ATOMS: atom_id res chain seq x y z
N MET A 1 -7.65 -15.53 -7.49
CA MET A 1 -8.25 -14.94 -6.27
C MET A 1 -7.43 -13.75 -5.76
N GLY A 2 -6.17 -13.91 -5.36
CA GLY A 2 -5.37 -12.79 -4.80
C GLY A 2 -5.28 -11.54 -5.67
N ALA A 3 -5.05 -11.67 -6.98
CA ALA A 3 -5.02 -10.53 -7.90
C ALA A 3 -6.37 -9.79 -7.99
N ALA A 4 -7.50 -10.48 -7.89
CA ALA A 4 -8.83 -9.88 -7.95
C ALA A 4 -9.14 -9.08 -6.68
N LEU A 5 -8.71 -9.57 -5.52
CA LEU A 5 -8.84 -8.85 -4.25
C LEU A 5 -8.00 -7.57 -4.25
N ILE A 6 -6.77 -7.63 -4.75
CA ILE A 6 -5.91 -6.45 -4.86
C ILE A 6 -6.52 -5.45 -5.83
N ALA A 7 -6.99 -5.90 -6.99
CA ALA A 7 -7.65 -5.01 -7.95
C ALA A 7 -8.90 -4.33 -7.36
N ALA A 8 -9.70 -5.06 -6.58
CA ALA A 8 -10.87 -4.49 -5.91
C ALA A 8 -10.47 -3.47 -4.83
N ALA A 9 -9.46 -3.79 -4.01
CA ALA A 9 -8.95 -2.90 -2.97
C ALA A 9 -8.34 -1.63 -3.56
N THR A 10 -7.51 -1.76 -4.60
CA THR A 10 -6.92 -0.60 -5.28
C THR A 10 -7.97 0.23 -6.01
N GLY A 11 -8.96 -0.41 -6.63
CA GLY A 11 -10.07 0.32 -7.27
C GLY A 11 -10.93 1.11 -6.27
N HIS A 12 -10.97 0.68 -5.00
CA HIS A 12 -11.62 1.46 -3.94
C HIS A 12 -10.78 2.68 -3.54
N THR A 13 -9.46 2.51 -3.34
CA THR A 13 -8.55 3.63 -2.98
C THR A 13 -8.43 4.66 -4.10
N ASP A 14 -8.43 4.21 -5.36
CA ASP A 14 -8.39 5.10 -6.52
C ASP A 14 -9.65 5.98 -6.58
N ARG A 15 -10.83 5.39 -6.32
CA ARG A 15 -12.11 6.12 -6.33
C ARG A 15 -12.21 7.14 -5.18
N SER A 16 -11.64 6.83 -4.03
CA SER A 16 -11.63 7.74 -2.87
C SER A 16 -10.51 8.77 -2.92
N GLY A 17 -9.55 8.65 -3.85
CA GLY A 17 -8.36 9.48 -3.90
C GLY A 17 -7.48 9.32 -2.64
N ALA A 18 -7.59 8.18 -1.96
CA ALA A 18 -6.84 7.90 -0.74
C ALA A 18 -5.57 7.08 -1.05
N PRO A 19 -4.46 7.30 -0.35
CA PRO A 19 -3.30 6.42 -0.42
C PRO A 19 -3.63 5.04 0.16
N GLY A 20 -3.03 3.99 -0.39
CA GLY A 20 -3.06 2.64 0.16
C GLY A 20 -1.67 2.21 0.64
N ALA A 21 -1.59 1.46 1.72
CA ALA A 21 -0.34 0.82 2.14
C ALA A 21 -0.56 -0.67 2.43
N LEU A 22 0.51 -1.45 2.26
CA LEU A 22 0.53 -2.86 2.65
C LEU A 22 1.91 -3.23 3.18
N LEU A 23 1.96 -4.37 3.86
CA LEU A 23 3.17 -5.01 4.34
C LEU A 23 3.38 -6.32 3.60
N THR A 24 4.62 -6.60 3.21
CA THR A 24 4.98 -7.87 2.58
C THR A 24 6.39 -8.29 2.95
N GLU A 25 6.62 -9.57 3.20
CA GLU A 25 7.97 -10.08 3.50
C GLU A 25 8.68 -10.59 2.24
N THR A 26 7.95 -11.23 1.31
CA THR A 26 8.54 -11.96 0.17
C THR A 26 7.88 -11.66 -1.18
N ALA A 27 6.83 -10.83 -1.21
CA ALA A 27 6.02 -10.61 -2.41
C ALA A 27 6.10 -9.16 -2.93
N ASP A 28 7.15 -8.42 -2.57
CA ASP A 28 7.43 -7.06 -3.05
C ASP A 28 7.27 -6.94 -4.57
N ARG A 29 7.94 -7.81 -5.35
CA ARG A 29 7.88 -7.82 -6.82
C ARG A 29 6.48 -8.08 -7.37
N TYR A 30 5.67 -8.80 -6.63
CA TYR A 30 4.29 -9.09 -7.02
C TYR A 30 3.39 -7.87 -6.86
N PHE A 31 3.64 -7.00 -5.88
CA PHE A 31 2.83 -5.81 -5.63
C PHE A 31 3.23 -4.60 -6.49
N VAL A 32 4.48 -4.54 -6.97
CA VAL A 32 4.94 -3.49 -7.90
C VAL A 32 4.05 -3.36 -9.13
N ARG A 33 3.56 -4.48 -9.69
CA ARG A 33 2.67 -4.47 -10.86
C ARG A 33 1.29 -3.85 -10.60
N PHE A 34 0.93 -3.65 -9.33
CA PHE A 34 -0.29 -2.96 -8.91
C PHE A 34 -0.01 -1.52 -8.47
N GLY A 35 1.14 -0.94 -8.82
CA GLY A 35 1.47 0.46 -8.54
C GLY A 35 1.95 0.74 -7.12
N PHE A 36 2.24 -0.30 -6.34
CA PHE A 36 2.88 -0.16 -5.04
C PHE A 36 4.39 0.06 -5.20
N ILE A 37 4.94 0.99 -4.44
CA ILE A 37 6.37 1.26 -4.35
C ILE A 37 6.86 0.91 -2.95
N SER A 38 8.06 0.34 -2.86
CA SER A 38 8.70 0.12 -1.57
C SER A 38 9.04 1.47 -0.95
N VAL A 39 8.72 1.63 0.33
CA VAL A 39 9.06 2.83 1.10
C VAL A 39 9.64 2.40 2.45
N GLU A 40 10.45 3.26 3.06
CA GLU A 40 10.80 3.05 4.46
C GLU A 40 9.60 3.35 5.35
N ARG A 41 9.48 2.65 6.48
CA ARG A 41 8.38 2.82 7.45
C ARG A 41 8.15 4.28 7.85
N ASP A 42 9.22 5.06 8.01
CA ASP A 42 9.17 6.48 8.38
C ASP A 42 8.62 7.40 7.27
N ARG A 43 8.50 6.88 6.05
CA ARG A 43 7.92 7.59 4.89
C ARG A 43 6.44 7.30 4.69
N LEU A 44 5.85 6.39 5.48
CA LEU A 44 4.42 6.15 5.43
C LEU A 44 3.64 7.36 5.97
N PRO A 45 2.52 7.74 5.33
CA PRO A 45 1.66 8.78 5.87
C PRO A 45 1.23 8.45 7.29
N VAL A 46 1.19 9.45 8.18
CA VAL A 46 0.88 9.26 9.61
C VAL A 46 -0.47 8.57 9.84
N THR A 47 -1.42 8.81 8.94
CA THR A 47 -2.76 8.19 8.94
C THR A 47 -2.71 6.68 8.69
N LEU A 48 -1.69 6.20 7.97
CA LEU A 48 -1.46 4.78 7.72
C LEU A 48 -0.53 4.19 8.79
N ALA A 49 0.55 4.90 9.16
CA ALA A 49 1.53 4.46 10.14
C ALA A 49 0.92 4.11 11.51
N GLY A 50 -0.17 4.79 11.91
CA GLY A 50 -0.90 4.52 13.16
C GLY A 50 -1.87 3.34 13.14
N SER A 51 -1.94 2.56 12.05
CA SER A 51 -2.88 1.43 11.95
C SER A 51 -2.38 0.21 12.73
N ASP A 52 -3.26 -0.45 13.49
CA ASP A 52 -2.93 -1.67 14.25
C ASP A 52 -2.32 -2.79 13.38
N GLN A 53 -2.73 -2.90 12.11
CA GLN A 53 -2.12 -3.83 11.16
C GLN A 53 -0.64 -3.53 10.86
N LEU A 54 -0.25 -2.26 10.86
CA LEU A 54 1.14 -1.83 10.63
C LEU A 54 1.98 -1.88 11.90
N GLN A 55 1.36 -1.63 13.06
CA GLN A 55 2.00 -1.72 14.37
C GLN A 55 2.22 -3.18 14.84
N GLY A 56 1.33 -4.10 14.45
CA GLY A 56 1.42 -5.51 14.83
C GLY A 56 2.38 -6.36 13.98
N ALA A 57 2.93 -5.81 12.91
CA ALA A 57 3.89 -6.52 12.07
C ALA A 57 5.31 -6.40 12.61
N PHE A 58 6.07 -7.49 12.58
CA PHE A 58 7.47 -7.50 12.97
C PHE A 58 8.26 -6.55 12.05
N PRO A 59 8.86 -5.47 12.60
CA PRO A 59 9.50 -4.44 11.80
C PRO A 59 10.77 -4.94 11.08
N ASP A 60 11.37 -6.04 11.52
CA ASP A 60 12.60 -6.59 10.93
C ASP A 60 12.37 -7.47 9.69
N SER A 61 11.16 -8.00 9.46
CA SER A 61 10.90 -8.96 8.37
C SER A 61 9.98 -8.43 7.28
N ALA A 62 9.15 -7.43 7.58
CA ALA A 62 8.14 -6.93 6.65
C ALA A 62 8.59 -5.64 5.96
N GLN A 63 8.51 -5.64 4.63
CA GLN A 63 8.71 -4.45 3.81
C GLN A 63 7.41 -3.67 3.68
N GLU A 64 7.47 -2.36 3.94
CA GLU A 64 6.38 -1.43 3.69
C GLU A 64 6.29 -1.07 2.19
N MET A 65 5.08 -1.16 1.66
CA MET A 65 4.80 -0.69 0.31
C MET A 65 3.65 0.31 0.33
N LEU A 66 3.84 1.42 -0.38
CA LEU A 66 2.87 2.50 -0.51
C LEU A 66 2.39 2.58 -1.96
N ARG A 67 1.10 2.79 -2.13
CA ARG A 67 0.52 3.24 -3.40
C ARG A 67 0.01 4.66 -3.22
N PRO A 68 0.57 5.65 -3.94
CA PRO A 68 0.08 7.02 -3.87
C PRO A 68 -1.36 7.08 -4.41
N PRO A 69 -2.16 8.06 -3.96
CA PRO A 69 -3.48 8.26 -4.51
C PRO A 69 -3.35 8.62 -5.99
N ASP A 70 -4.21 8.01 -6.81
CA ASP A 70 -4.31 8.40 -8.21
C ASP A 70 -4.86 9.83 -8.25
N HIS A 71 -3.97 10.79 -8.48
CA HIS A 71 -4.35 12.16 -8.76
C HIS A 71 -4.88 12.17 -10.19
N GLY A 72 -6.10 11.65 -10.36
CA GLY A 72 -6.80 11.68 -11.63
C GLY A 72 -6.62 13.08 -12.22
N HIS A 73 -5.99 13.14 -13.40
CA HIS A 73 -5.74 14.37 -14.13
C HIS A 73 -7.04 15.18 -14.22
N ARG A 74 -7.22 16.15 -13.33
CA ARG A 74 -8.20 17.22 -13.50
C ARG A 74 -7.57 18.21 -14.47
N HIS A 75 -7.87 18.03 -15.76
CA HIS A 75 -7.83 19.10 -16.75
C HIS A 75 -9.18 19.82 -16.77
#